data_AF-A0A947A725-F1
#
_entry.id   AF-A0A947A725-F1
#
_cell.length_a   1.000
_cell.length_b   1.000
_cell.length_c   1.000
_cell.angle_alpha   90.00
_cell.angle_beta   90.00
_cell.angle_gamma   90.00
#
_symmetry.space_group_name_H-M   'P 1'
#
loop_
_entity.id
_entity.type
_entity.pdbx_description
1 polymer ?
#
loop_
_entity_poly.entity_id
_entity_poly.type
_entity_poly.pdbx_seq_one_letter_code
_entity_poly.pdbx_strand_id
1 'polypeptide(L)'
;MGAILIALCFALSVYPQDGDNTNTGIDAYFQEARNFQHQDLNDKALVALDKAAELSEKLQDDKALIDTYHKFALLYLEMGKADNATFYWERAKVLLNAIAYPMGDAINNYVEAKFLFDREEYYQAIFVLDKAKELSNNRNLLHNIVLL
;
A
#
# COMPACT_ATOMS: atom_id res chain seq x y z
N MET A 1 12.69 -17.79 59.92
CA MET A 1 13.47 -17.78 58.66
C MET A 1 13.15 -19.10 57.98
N GLY A 2 12.14 -19.17 57.11
CA GLY A 2 12.22 -18.82 55.69
C GLY A 2 12.38 -20.15 54.92
N ALA A 3 11.63 -20.50 53.88
CA ALA A 3 10.73 -19.76 53.02
C ALA A 3 9.58 -20.69 52.56
N ILE A 4 8.37 -20.13 52.41
CA ILE A 4 7.21 -20.81 51.83
C ILE A 4 7.31 -20.64 50.32
N LEU A 5 7.37 -21.75 49.59
CA LEU A 5 7.32 -21.78 48.13
C LEU A 5 5.85 -21.60 47.70
N ILE A 6 5.46 -20.38 47.33
CA ILE A 6 4.14 -20.13 46.75
C ILE A 6 4.27 -20.32 45.24
N ALA A 7 3.70 -21.42 44.74
CA ALA A 7 3.52 -21.65 43.31
C ALA A 7 2.45 -20.68 42.79
N LEU A 8 2.88 -19.62 42.10
CA LEU A 8 2.01 -18.75 41.33
C LEU A 8 1.67 -19.44 40.00
N CYS A 9 0.56 -20.18 39.97
CA CYS A 9 -0.10 -20.56 38.73
C CYS A 9 -0.78 -19.32 38.14
N PHE A 10 -0.03 -18.50 37.40
CA PHE A 10 -0.63 -17.59 36.43
C PHE A 10 -1.06 -18.42 35.23
N ALA A 11 -2.31 -18.88 35.24
CA ALA A 11 -3.01 -19.24 34.02
C ALA A 11 -3.27 -17.93 33.24
N LEU A 12 -2.23 -17.44 32.54
CA LEU A 12 -2.43 -16.50 31.46
C LEU A 12 -3.17 -17.28 30.38
N SER A 13 -4.48 -17.12 30.37
CA SER A 13 -5.28 -17.31 29.17
C SER A 13 -4.65 -16.42 28.11
N VAL A 14 -3.82 -17.03 27.26
CA VAL A 14 -3.45 -16.46 25.98
C VAL A 14 -4.75 -16.40 25.20
N TYR A 15 -5.46 -15.29 25.32
CA TYR A 15 -6.45 -14.93 24.33
C TYR A 15 -5.67 -14.81 23.02
N PRO A 16 -6.00 -15.60 21.98
CA PRO A 16 -5.62 -15.20 20.64
C PRO A 16 -6.15 -13.78 20.48
N GLN A 17 -5.25 -12.81 20.25
CA GLN A 17 -5.70 -11.62 19.56
C GLN A 17 -6.07 -12.10 18.15
N ASP A 18 -7.31 -12.56 18.01
CA ASP A 18 -8.01 -12.44 16.74
C ASP A 18 -8.10 -10.94 16.49
N GLY A 19 -7.05 -10.42 15.86
CA GLY A 19 -7.07 -9.12 15.22
C GLY A 19 -8.23 -9.16 14.26
N ASP A 20 -9.24 -8.38 14.59
CA ASP A 20 -10.44 -8.08 13.84
C ASP A 20 -10.31 -8.43 12.34
N ASN A 21 -10.79 -9.61 11.95
CA ASN A 21 -10.91 -10.05 10.57
C ASN A 21 -12.08 -9.33 9.87
N THR A 22 -12.23 -8.02 10.11
CA THR A 22 -12.95 -7.17 9.17
C THR A 22 -12.03 -7.04 7.96
N ASN A 23 -12.15 -8.01 7.06
CA ASN A 23 -11.76 -7.83 5.67
C ASN A 23 -12.60 -6.64 5.19
N THR A 24 -12.05 -5.42 5.36
CA THR A 24 -12.75 -4.19 5.01
C THR A 24 -13.13 -4.33 3.54
N GLY A 25 -14.30 -3.84 3.12
CA GLY A 25 -14.71 -3.98 1.72
C GLY A 25 -13.63 -3.51 0.73
N ILE A 26 -12.78 -2.58 1.16
CA ILE A 26 -11.61 -2.05 0.47
C ILE A 26 -10.55 -3.14 0.21
N ASP A 27 -10.15 -3.92 1.23
CA ASP A 27 -9.17 -4.99 1.07
C ASP A 27 -9.68 -6.09 0.13
N ALA A 28 -10.98 -6.39 0.17
CA ALA A 28 -11.61 -7.31 -0.77
C ALA A 28 -11.53 -6.78 -2.21
N TYR A 29 -11.79 -5.49 -2.43
CA TYR A 29 -11.62 -4.86 -3.74
C TYR A 29 -10.16 -4.81 -4.19
N PHE A 30 -9.20 -4.63 -3.28
CA PHE A 30 -7.78 -4.72 -3.61
C PHE A 30 -7.36 -6.12 -4.05
N GLN A 31 -7.91 -7.16 -3.43
CA GLN A 31 -7.69 -8.55 -3.85
C GLN A 31 -8.35 -8.82 -5.21
N GLU A 32 -9.58 -8.36 -5.42
CA GLU A 32 -10.29 -8.47 -6.71
C GLU A 32 -9.50 -7.78 -7.84
N ALA A 33 -9.05 -6.55 -7.62
CA ALA A 33 -8.24 -5.80 -8.57
C ALA A 33 -6.96 -6.56 -8.94
N ARG A 34 -6.22 -7.05 -7.95
CA ARG A 34 -4.99 -7.82 -8.17
C ARG A 34 -5.26 -9.12 -8.94
N ASN A 35 -6.33 -9.82 -8.61
CA ASN A 35 -6.71 -11.06 -9.30
C ASN A 35 -7.05 -10.81 -10.76
N PHE A 36 -7.73 -9.70 -11.08
CA PHE A 36 -8.01 -9.32 -12.46
C PHE A 36 -6.77 -8.85 -13.20
N GLN A 37 -5.90 -8.07 -12.55
CA GLN A 37 -4.62 -7.63 -13.09
C GLN A 37 -3.75 -8.84 -13.49
N HIS A 38 -3.65 -9.88 -12.65
CA HIS A 38 -2.91 -11.11 -12.97
C HIS A 38 -3.49 -11.91 -14.16
N GLN A 39 -4.72 -11.60 -14.58
CA GLN A 39 -5.39 -12.21 -15.74
C GLN A 39 -5.39 -11.29 -16.97
N ASP A 40 -4.64 -10.18 -16.93
CA ASP A 40 -4.64 -9.10 -17.93
C ASP A 40 -6.04 -8.47 -18.14
N LEU A 41 -6.96 -8.65 -17.18
CA LEU A 41 -8.31 -8.09 -17.20
C LEU A 41 -8.32 -6.68 -16.59
N ASN A 42 -7.49 -5.79 -17.15
CA ASN A 42 -7.21 -4.46 -16.59
C ASN A 42 -8.46 -3.60 -16.41
N ASP A 43 -9.43 -3.67 -17.33
CA ASP A 43 -10.69 -2.91 -17.18
C ASP A 43 -11.48 -3.34 -15.94
N LYS A 44 -11.47 -4.65 -15.61
CA LYS A 44 -12.13 -5.15 -14.39
C LYS A 44 -11.33 -4.80 -13.14
N ALA A 45 -10.00 -4.79 -13.24
CA ALA A 45 -9.15 -4.35 -12.15
C ALA A 45 -9.41 -2.87 -11.81
N LEU A 46 -9.55 -2.01 -12.82
CA LEU A 46 -9.94 -0.61 -12.64
C LEU A 46 -11.31 -0.47 -11.97
N VAL A 47 -12.32 -1.23 -12.41
CA VAL A 47 -13.65 -1.23 -11.76
C VAL A 47 -13.58 -1.63 -10.29
N ALA A 48 -12.73 -2.59 -9.93
CA ALA A 48 -12.54 -2.96 -8.52
C ALA A 48 -11.88 -1.83 -7.72
N LEU A 49 -10.88 -1.15 -8.29
CA LEU A 49 -10.25 0.01 -7.66
C LEU A 49 -11.21 1.20 -7.53
N ASP A 50 -12.13 1.42 -8.48
CA ASP A 50 -13.15 2.46 -8.38
C ASP A 50 -14.05 2.21 -7.15
N LYS A 51 -14.50 0.97 -6.95
CA LYS A 51 -15.29 0.60 -5.76
C LYS A 51 -14.51 0.80 -4.45
N ALA A 52 -13.20 0.53 -4.46
CA ALA A 52 -12.34 0.80 -3.32
C ALA A 52 -12.28 2.30 -3.02
N ALA A 53 -12.10 3.14 -4.05
CA ALA A 53 -12.06 4.59 -3.90
C ALA A 53 -13.39 5.15 -3.37
N GLU A 54 -14.52 4.74 -3.95
CA GLU A 54 -15.86 5.15 -3.50
C GLU A 54 -16.09 4.79 -2.02
N LEU A 55 -15.66 3.59 -1.61
CA LEU A 55 -15.81 3.13 -0.23
C LEU A 55 -14.87 3.90 0.72
N SER A 56 -13.62 4.14 0.33
CA SER A 56 -12.67 4.95 1.11
C SER A 56 -13.19 6.38 1.30
N GLU A 57 -13.72 7.01 0.25
CA GLU A 57 -14.32 8.35 0.34
C GLU A 57 -15.54 8.37 1.27
N LYS A 58 -16.43 7.38 1.14
CA LYS A 58 -17.62 7.24 2.00
C LYS A 58 -17.25 7.08 3.48
N LEU A 59 -16.17 6.35 3.76
CA LEU A 59 -15.67 6.11 5.12
C LEU A 59 -14.76 7.24 5.63
N GLN A 60 -14.41 8.21 4.77
CA GLN A 60 -13.42 9.24 5.05
C GLN A 60 -12.06 8.63 5.48
N ASP A 61 -11.70 7.49 4.89
CA ASP A 61 -10.43 6.82 5.12
C ASP A 61 -9.39 7.29 4.11
N ASP A 62 -8.72 8.39 4.46
CA ASP A 62 -7.70 9.01 3.61
C ASP A 62 -6.53 8.06 3.29
N LYS A 63 -6.15 7.17 4.23
CA LYS A 63 -5.06 6.22 4.00
C LYS A 63 -5.45 5.17 2.97
N ALA A 64 -6.65 4.61 3.09
CA ALA A 64 -7.16 3.68 2.10
C ALA A 64 -7.37 4.34 0.73
N LEU A 65 -7.77 5.62 0.70
CA LEU A 65 -7.91 6.36 -0.55
C LEU A 65 -6.54 6.59 -1.22
N ILE A 66 -5.51 6.93 -0.45
CA ILE A 66 -4.11 7.02 -0.91
C ILE A 66 -3.66 5.67 -1.48
N ASP A 67 -3.84 4.58 -0.74
CA ASP A 67 -3.44 3.24 -1.19
C ASP A 67 -4.17 2.83 -2.48
N THR A 68 -5.43 3.24 -2.63
CA THR A 68 -6.23 3.02 -3.85
C THR A 68 -5.64 3.80 -5.03
N TYR A 69 -5.30 5.07 -4.85
CA TYR A 69 -4.67 5.89 -5.89
C TYR A 69 -3.30 5.37 -6.31
N HIS A 70 -2.48 4.86 -5.38
CA HIS A 70 -1.23 4.20 -5.74
C HIS A 70 -1.45 2.96 -6.60
N LYS A 71 -2.49 2.15 -6.31
CA LYS A 71 -2.82 0.98 -7.14
C LYS A 71 -3.29 1.37 -8.53
N PHE A 72 -4.09 2.43 -8.66
CA PHE A 72 -4.43 2.98 -9.97
C PHE A 72 -3.17 3.39 -10.74
N ALA A 73 -2.28 4.15 -10.11
CA ALA A 73 -1.06 4.61 -10.76
C ALA A 73 -0.19 3.44 -11.26
N LEU A 74 0.00 2.42 -10.42
CA LEU A 74 0.77 1.23 -10.79
C LEU A 74 0.11 0.44 -11.94
N LEU A 75 -1.21 0.24 -11.89
CA LEU A 75 -1.92 -0.46 -12.95
C LEU A 75 -1.85 0.30 -14.28
N TYR A 76 -1.99 1.63 -14.25
CA TYR A 76 -1.87 2.44 -15.46
C TYR A 76 -0.45 2.46 -16.04
N LEU A 77 0.59 2.43 -15.20
CA LEU A 77 1.98 2.26 -15.66
C LEU A 77 2.17 0.93 -16.39
N GLU A 78 1.64 -0.17 -15.85
CA GLU A 78 1.71 -1.49 -16.50
C GLU A 78 0.96 -1.51 -17.85
N MET A 79 -0.09 -0.69 -17.98
CA MET A 79 -0.82 -0.51 -19.23
C MET A 79 -0.13 0.46 -20.22
N GLY A 80 1.01 1.04 -19.87
CA GLY A 80 1.70 2.07 -20.66
C GLY A 80 0.95 3.41 -20.73
N LYS A 81 0.01 3.68 -19.81
CA LYS A 81 -0.81 4.89 -19.77
C LYS A 81 -0.26 5.89 -18.74
N ALA A 82 0.89 6.49 -19.07
CA ALA A 82 1.63 7.37 -18.15
C ALA A 82 0.79 8.55 -17.64
N ASP A 83 0.03 9.23 -18.50
CA ASP A 83 -0.79 10.38 -18.09
C ASP A 83 -1.85 10.02 -17.05
N ASN A 84 -2.51 8.86 -17.22
CA ASN A 84 -3.45 8.34 -16.23
C ASN A 84 -2.74 8.00 -14.93
N ALA A 85 -1.57 7.37 -15.00
CA ALA A 85 -0.81 7.05 -13.81
C ALA A 85 -0.40 8.32 -13.03
N THR A 86 0.08 9.36 -13.74
CA THR A 86 0.46 10.65 -13.13
C THR A 86 -0.72 11.29 -12.43
N PHE A 87 -1.91 11.24 -13.02
CA PHE A 87 -3.13 11.76 -12.39
C PHE A 87 -3.38 11.16 -11.01
N TYR A 88 -3.30 9.84 -10.85
CA TYR A 88 -3.56 9.19 -9.57
C TYR A 88 -2.39 9.35 -8.58
N TRP A 89 -1.14 9.29 -9.06
CA TRP A 89 0.03 9.54 -8.24
C TRP A 89 0.02 10.94 -7.60
N GLU A 90 -0.29 11.98 -8.37
CA GLU A 90 -0.38 13.35 -7.84
C GLU A 90 -1.55 13.51 -6.84
N ARG A 91 -2.68 12.82 -7.05
CA ARG A 91 -3.79 12.83 -6.07
C ARG A 91 -3.38 12.20 -4.74
N ALA A 92 -2.67 11.07 -4.78
CA ALA A 92 -2.13 10.46 -3.57
C ALA A 92 -1.19 11.41 -2.83
N LYS A 93 -0.30 12.08 -3.57
CA LYS A 93 0.63 13.08 -3.04
C LYS A 93 -0.07 14.27 -2.39
N VAL A 94 -1.16 14.77 -2.97
CA VAL A 94 -1.96 15.85 -2.36
C VAL A 94 -2.50 15.44 -1.00
N LEU A 95 -3.03 14.22 -0.87
CA LEU A 95 -3.54 13.71 0.41
C LEU A 95 -2.41 13.48 1.42
N LEU A 96 -1.27 12.95 0.97
CA LEU A 96 -0.09 12.75 1.82
C LEU A 96 0.45 14.06 2.41
N ASN A 97 0.30 15.19 1.72
CA ASN A 97 0.66 16.49 2.30
C ASN A 97 -0.19 16.91 3.51
N ALA A 98 -1.35 16.28 3.71
CA ALA A 98 -2.27 16.59 4.81
C ALA A 98 -2.15 15.63 6.00
N ILE A 99 -1.49 14.47 5.85
CA ILE A 99 -1.45 13.42 6.88
C ILE A 99 -0.05 12.82 7.04
N ALA A 100 0.27 12.33 8.24
CA ALA A 100 1.45 11.49 8.44
C ALA A 100 1.14 10.03 8.07
N TYR A 101 1.64 9.57 6.92
CA TYR A 101 1.48 8.17 6.49
C TYR A 101 2.75 7.63 5.82
N PRO A 102 3.78 7.24 6.61
CA PRO A 102 5.09 6.86 6.08
C PRO A 102 5.07 5.72 5.05
N MET A 103 4.15 4.76 5.21
CA MET A 103 3.96 3.70 4.20
C MET A 103 3.44 4.26 2.88
N GLY A 104 2.47 5.18 2.92
CA GLY A 104 1.97 5.87 1.74
C GLY A 104 3.06 6.72 1.08
N ASP A 105 3.87 7.46 1.86
CA ASP A 105 5.02 8.20 1.32
C ASP A 105 6.04 7.27 0.64
N ALA A 106 6.31 6.11 1.25
CA ALA A 106 7.22 5.12 0.69
C ALA A 106 6.69 4.55 -0.66
N ILE A 107 5.40 4.20 -0.74
CA ILE A 107 4.79 3.75 -1.99
C ILE A 107 4.77 4.90 -3.02
N ASN A 108 4.47 6.13 -2.61
CA ASN A 108 4.43 7.29 -3.50
C ASN A 108 5.79 7.54 -4.16
N ASN A 109 6.87 7.42 -3.40
CA ASN A 109 8.24 7.47 -3.90
C ASN A 109 8.54 6.28 -4.83
N TYR A 110 8.07 5.07 -4.51
CA TYR A 110 8.22 3.92 -5.41
C TYR A 110 7.52 4.14 -6.75
N VAL A 111 6.31 4.70 -6.78
CA VAL A 111 5.62 5.05 -8.03
C VAL A 111 6.40 6.13 -8.81
N GLU A 112 6.91 7.14 -8.12
CA GLU A 112 7.80 8.15 -8.74
C GLU A 112 9.04 7.52 -9.39
N ALA A 113 9.67 6.58 -8.70
CA ALA A 113 10.81 5.86 -9.24
C ALA A 113 10.47 5.06 -10.51
N LYS A 114 9.26 4.48 -10.61
CA LYS A 114 8.81 3.82 -11.85
C LYS A 114 8.69 4.82 -13.01
N PHE A 115 8.12 6.01 -12.79
CA PHE A 115 8.09 7.05 -13.83
C PHE A 115 9.48 7.48 -14.29
N LEU A 116 10.41 7.63 -13.34
CA LEU A 116 11.80 8.00 -13.64
C LEU A 116 12.50 6.88 -14.42
N PHE A 117 12.25 5.62 -14.07
CA PHE A 117 12.79 4.48 -14.77
C PHE A 117 12.30 4.39 -16.23
N ASP A 118 10.99 4.58 -16.45
CA ASP A 118 10.39 4.60 -17.79
C ASP A 118 10.93 5.75 -18.67
N ARG A 119 11.46 6.81 -18.04
CA ARG A 119 12.11 7.96 -18.69
C ARG A 119 13.63 7.82 -18.81
N GLU A 120 14.19 6.67 -18.44
CA GLU A 120 15.63 6.41 -18.41
C GLU A 120 16.43 7.32 -17.44
N GLU A 121 15.76 7.92 -16.46
CA GLU A 121 16.35 8.78 -15.42
C GLU A 121 16.81 7.94 -14.22
N TYR A 122 17.68 6.97 -14.46
CA TYR A 122 18.03 5.90 -13.50
C TYR A 122 18.66 6.40 -12.20
N TYR A 123 19.49 7.45 -12.25
CA TYR A 123 20.11 8.00 -11.05
C TYR A 123 19.07 8.60 -10.10
N GLN A 124 18.10 9.33 -10.65
CA GLN A 124 16.99 9.90 -9.91
C GLN A 124 16.09 8.79 -9.36
N ALA A 125 15.80 7.76 -10.18
CA ALA A 125 15.01 6.61 -9.75
C ALA A 125 15.63 5.93 -8.53
N ILE A 126 16.92 5.59 -8.57
CA ILE A 126 17.65 4.96 -7.46
C ILE A 126 17.60 5.84 -6.20
N PHE A 127 17.85 7.15 -6.35
CA PHE A 127 17.81 8.09 -5.23
C PHE A 127 16.43 8.12 -4.54
N VAL A 128 15.35 8.10 -5.32
CA VAL A 128 13.98 8.08 -4.78
C VAL A 128 13.63 6.72 -4.16
N LEU A 129 14.12 5.61 -4.72
CA LEU A 129 13.95 4.27 -4.12
C LEU A 129 14.64 4.16 -2.76
N ASP A 130 15.81 4.78 -2.58
CA ASP A 130 16.50 4.78 -1.29
C ASP A 130 15.69 5.54 -0.23
N LYS A 131 15.08 6.67 -0.59
CA LYS A 131 14.11 7.35 0.29
C LYS A 131 12.91 6.46 0.63
N ALA A 132 12.37 5.71 -0.33
CA ALA A 132 11.26 4.79 -0.08
C ALA A 132 11.63 3.71 0.96
N LYS A 133 12.85 3.17 0.89
CA LYS A 133 13.37 2.18 1.86
C LYS A 133 13.54 2.76 3.26
N GLU A 134 13.97 4.02 3.37
CA GLU A 134 14.11 4.71 4.66
C GLU A 134 12.75 4.90 5.37
N LEU A 135 11.68 5.06 4.59
CA LEU A 135 10.33 5.33 5.10
C LEU A 135 9.56 4.07 5.51
N SER A 136 9.91 2.89 5.00
CA SER A 136 9.17 1.66 5.25
C SER A 136 10.00 0.38 5.21
N ASN A 137 9.78 -0.48 6.20
CA ASN A 137 10.31 -1.85 6.24
C ASN A 137 9.33 -2.89 5.67
N ASN A 138 8.31 -2.47 4.91
CA ASN A 138 7.32 -3.38 4.35
C ASN A 138 7.97 -4.32 3.33
N ARG A 139 7.94 -5.63 3.62
CA ARG A 139 8.61 -6.66 2.80
C ARG A 139 8.15 -6.68 1.34
N ASN A 140 6.86 -6.46 1.08
CA ASN A 140 6.32 -6.48 -0.27
C ASN A 140 6.84 -5.28 -1.07
N LEU A 141 6.86 -4.09 -0.45
CA LEU A 141 7.44 -2.91 -1.07
C LEU A 141 8.93 -3.09 -1.34
N LEU A 142 9.70 -3.55 -0.35
CA LEU A 142 11.14 -3.78 -0.51
C LEU A 142 11.43 -4.81 -1.60
N HIS A 143 10.63 -5.86 -1.70
CA HIS A 143 10.73 -6.84 -2.78
C HIS A 143 10.49 -6.19 -4.16
N ASN A 144 9.43 -5.40 -4.29
CA ASN A 144 9.12 -4.68 -5.52
C ASN A 144 10.24 -3.69 -5.92
N ILE A 145 10.84 -3.01 -4.94
CA ILE A 145 11.96 -2.09 -5.17
C ILE A 145 13.19 -2.82 -5.74
N VAL A 146 13.45 -4.06 -5.32
CA VAL A 146 14.60 -4.84 -5.81
C VAL A 146 14.38 -5.38 -7.23
N LEU A 147 13.12 -5.50 -7.67
CA LEU A 147 12.76 -6.01 -8.99
C LEU A 147 12.64 -4.91 -10.07
N LEU A 148 12.69 -3.63 -9.67
CA LEU A 148 12.68 -2.48 -10.57
C LEU A 148 14.09 -2.23 -11.13
#